data_AF-A0A6S6PPF2-F1
#
_entry.id   AF-A0A6S6PPF2-F1
#
_cell.length_a   1.000
_cell.length_b   1.000
_cell.length_c   1.000
_cell.angle_alpha   90.00
_cell.angle_beta   90.00
_cell.angle_gamma   90.00
#
_symmetry.space_group_name_H-M   'P 1'
#
loop_
_entity.id
_entity.type
_entity.pdbx_description
1 polymer ?
#
loop_
_entity_poly.entity_id
_entity_poly.type
_entity_poly.pdbx_seq_one_letter_code
_entity_poly.pdbx_strand_id
1 'polypeptide(L)'
;MFDGLDLSVRSGRRTAEKDVSAGMDAGAGKGESGVEREAPVSPFAGLRLPRVRREQVPAGMDGLVPGSDPLHQAVERYARAWVDAERMVRQELPVLEHQKKALFEAGRDLERVRRGGEADLRAALKHQPEIRQALYGLEGPARARRLLEGLEHEDRVRKSPDLRAARFVKAWDGLSREQQGVALKELKRDAQLESILREKSRELGIRKGSTLDHGLHPHQREQALSRSRSRGMDMGM
;
A
#
# COMPACT_ATOMS: atom_id res chain seq x y z
N MET A 1 1.66 7.05 -7.09
CA MET A 1 0.80 5.99 -6.51
C MET A 1 1.41 4.64 -6.87
N PHE A 2 1.77 3.87 -5.85
CA PHE A 2 2.38 2.54 -5.91
C PHE A 2 1.59 1.42 -6.60
N ASP A 3 0.50 1.73 -7.32
CA ASP A 3 -0.43 0.70 -7.85
C ASP A 3 0.17 -0.20 -8.94
N GLY A 4 1.46 -0.06 -9.26
CA GLY A 4 2.21 -0.94 -10.18
C GLY A 4 3.56 -1.45 -9.66
N LEU A 5 3.90 -1.26 -8.38
CA LEU A 5 5.14 -1.81 -7.83
C LEU A 5 4.92 -3.24 -7.34
N ASP A 6 5.65 -4.19 -7.96
CA ASP A 6 5.72 -5.57 -7.48
C ASP A 6 6.45 -5.60 -6.14
N LEU A 7 5.67 -5.63 -5.05
CA LEU A 7 6.17 -5.76 -3.67
C LEU A 7 6.55 -7.22 -3.35
N SER A 8 6.58 -8.12 -4.34
CA SER A 8 7.06 -9.48 -4.16
C SER A 8 8.54 -9.47 -3.85
N VAL A 9 8.87 -9.50 -2.55
CA VAL A 9 10.20 -9.88 -2.09
C VAL A 9 10.41 -11.33 -2.53
N ARG A 10 11.17 -11.55 -3.61
CA ARG A 10 11.59 -12.89 -4.00
C ARG A 10 12.38 -13.48 -2.83
N SER A 11 11.75 -14.40 -2.10
CA SER A 11 12.44 -15.27 -1.16
C SER A 11 13.38 -16.17 -1.96
N GLY A 12 14.60 -15.72 -2.20
CA GLY A 12 15.66 -16.53 -2.76
C GLY A 12 15.92 -17.71 -1.84
N ARG A 13 15.43 -18.91 -2.22
CA ARG A 13 15.90 -20.17 -1.67
C ARG A 13 17.39 -20.27 -1.96
N ARG A 14 18.22 -20.13 -0.93
CA ARG A 14 19.60 -20.63 -0.97
C ARG A 14 19.51 -22.15 -0.87
N THR A 15 19.71 -22.82 -1.99
CA THR A 15 20.08 -24.23 -2.04
C THR A 15 21.40 -24.40 -1.30
N ALA A 16 21.39 -25.18 -0.23
CA ALA A 16 22.58 -25.65 0.43
C ALA A 16 23.19 -26.76 -0.43
N GLU A 17 24.24 -26.43 -1.19
CA GLU A 17 25.11 -27.46 -1.76
C GLU A 17 26.23 -27.77 -0.76
N LYS A 18 26.28 -29.07 -0.47
CA LYS A 18 27.12 -29.73 0.51
C LYS A 18 28.23 -30.40 -0.30
N ASP A 19 29.38 -29.76 -0.42
CA ASP A 19 30.55 -30.43 -0.99
C ASP A 19 31.47 -30.92 0.12
N VAL A 20 31.47 -32.24 0.22
CA VAL A 20 32.46 -33.07 0.90
C VAL A 20 33.69 -33.11 0.01
N SER A 21 34.86 -32.76 0.54
CA SER A 21 36.12 -33.25 -0.03
C SER A 21 37.03 -33.72 1.09
N ALA A 22 37.37 -35.00 0.98
CA ALA A 22 38.24 -35.74 1.88
C ALA A 22 39.61 -35.90 1.22
N GLY A 23 40.66 -35.87 2.05
CA GLY A 23 41.94 -36.52 1.80
C GLY A 23 43.02 -35.65 1.18
N MET A 24 44.05 -35.32 1.96
CA MET A 24 45.39 -35.90 1.81
C MET A 24 46.29 -35.34 2.93
N ASP A 25 46.67 -36.20 3.87
CA ASP A 25 47.58 -35.89 4.96
C ASP A 25 48.93 -36.56 4.66
N ALA A 26 50.00 -35.77 4.52
CA ALA A 26 51.34 -36.27 4.32
C ALA A 26 52.38 -35.28 4.88
N GLY A 27 53.10 -35.73 5.91
CA GLY A 27 54.56 -35.63 5.98
C GLY A 27 55.20 -34.28 6.36
N ALA A 28 55.45 -34.14 7.66
CA ALA A 28 56.65 -33.57 8.31
C ALA A 28 57.62 -32.66 7.53
N GLY A 29 57.87 -31.46 8.08
CA GLY A 29 59.04 -30.64 7.76
C GLY A 29 59.20 -29.47 8.72
N LYS A 30 60.14 -29.58 9.67
CA LYS A 30 60.57 -28.56 10.63
C LYS A 30 61.59 -27.64 9.94
N GLY A 31 61.40 -26.32 9.98
CA GLY A 31 62.39 -25.35 9.47
C GLY A 31 61.96 -23.91 9.71
N GLU A 32 62.72 -23.21 10.55
CA GLU A 32 62.58 -21.80 10.89
C GLU A 32 62.98 -20.88 9.73
N SER A 33 62.30 -19.75 9.56
CA SER A 33 62.90 -18.42 9.30
C SER A 33 61.82 -17.42 8.91
N GLY A 34 61.84 -16.27 9.60
CA GLY A 34 60.89 -15.19 9.39
C GLY A 34 61.18 -14.38 8.12
N VAL A 35 60.13 -13.74 7.60
CA VAL A 35 60.12 -12.31 7.24
C VAL A 35 58.69 -11.85 7.47
N GLU A 36 58.54 -10.93 8.42
CA GLU A 36 57.32 -10.22 8.74
C GLU A 36 56.80 -9.51 7.48
N ARG A 37 55.60 -9.90 7.02
CA ARG A 37 54.85 -9.07 6.08
C ARG A 37 54.25 -7.93 6.91
N GLU A 38 54.94 -6.79 6.97
CA GLU A 38 54.38 -5.54 7.46
C GLU A 38 53.10 -5.24 6.67
N ALA A 39 51.95 -5.45 7.32
CA ALA A 39 50.69 -4.94 6.83
C ALA A 39 50.79 -3.41 6.75
N PRO A 40 50.28 -2.75 5.69
CA PRO A 40 50.33 -1.31 5.61
C PRO A 40 49.67 -0.71 6.86
N VAL A 41 50.41 0.14 7.56
CA VAL A 41 49.95 0.87 8.75
C VAL A 41 48.61 1.51 8.40
N SER A 42 47.55 1.04 9.04
CA SER A 42 46.21 1.56 8.80
C SER A 42 46.22 3.07 9.03
N PRO A 43 45.67 3.92 8.13
CA PRO A 43 45.68 5.38 8.29
C PRO A 43 44.89 5.86 9.53
N PHE A 44 44.26 4.90 10.23
CA PHE A 44 43.52 5.08 11.47
C PHE A 44 44.32 4.66 12.72
N ALA A 45 45.55 4.17 12.56
CA ALA A 45 46.38 3.64 13.66
C ALA A 45 46.73 4.70 14.73
N GLY A 46 46.52 5.99 14.45
CA GLY A 46 46.71 7.10 15.39
C GLY A 46 45.42 7.82 15.82
N LEU A 47 44.24 7.42 15.34
CA LEU A 47 42.98 8.11 15.65
C LEU A 47 42.46 7.68 17.03
N ARG A 48 42.91 8.39 18.07
CA ARG A 48 42.30 8.32 19.41
C ARG A 48 41.05 9.19 19.44
N LEU A 49 39.94 8.63 18.97
CA LEU A 49 38.62 9.19 19.24
C LEU A 49 38.43 9.22 20.77
N PRO A 50 38.01 10.35 21.37
CA PRO A 50 37.62 10.35 22.76
C PRO A 50 36.55 9.26 22.90
N ARG A 51 36.78 8.33 23.83
CA ARG A 51 35.74 7.38 24.25
C ARG A 51 34.69 8.23 24.94
N VAL A 52 33.80 8.84 24.15
CA VAL A 52 32.51 9.27 24.64
C VAL A 52 31.98 8.00 25.27
N ARG A 53 31.87 7.97 26.61
CA ARG A 53 30.92 7.09 27.24
C ARG A 53 29.61 7.49 26.57
N ARG A 54 29.25 6.78 25.50
CA ARG A 54 27.85 6.45 25.28
C ARG A 54 27.52 5.78 26.60
N GLU A 55 26.97 6.60 27.48
CA GLU A 55 26.05 6.13 28.49
C GLU A 55 25.28 5.03 27.78
N GLN A 56 25.44 3.80 28.28
CA GLN A 56 24.76 2.66 27.71
C GLN A 56 23.29 2.98 27.90
N VAL A 57 22.72 3.68 26.93
CA VAL A 57 21.29 3.76 26.74
C VAL A 57 20.93 2.29 26.61
N PRO A 58 20.09 1.76 27.51
CA PRO A 58 19.77 0.36 27.49
C PRO A 58 19.42 -0.02 26.05
N ALA A 59 20.01 -1.10 25.55
CA ALA A 59 19.62 -1.70 24.29
C ALA A 59 18.15 -2.12 24.44
N GLY A 60 17.26 -1.20 24.11
CA GLY A 60 15.90 -1.19 24.58
C GLY A 60 15.29 0.19 24.40
N MET A 61 14.74 0.41 23.21
CA MET A 61 13.73 1.42 22.90
C MET A 61 14.25 2.81 22.48
N ASP A 62 14.73 2.89 21.24
CA ASP A 62 14.62 4.11 20.45
C ASP A 62 13.15 4.55 20.39
N GLY A 63 12.81 5.62 21.12
CA GLY A 63 11.56 6.37 20.94
C GLY A 63 10.28 5.78 21.54
N LEU A 64 10.35 4.95 22.59
CA LEU A 64 9.13 4.65 23.35
C LEU A 64 8.75 5.89 24.17
N VAL A 65 7.82 6.70 23.65
CA VAL A 65 6.91 7.43 24.54
C VAL A 65 6.16 6.34 25.33
N PRO A 66 6.38 6.19 26.65
CA PRO A 66 5.63 5.21 27.43
C PRO A 66 4.15 5.59 27.35
N GLY A 67 3.35 4.77 26.66
CA GLY A 67 1.91 5.02 26.46
C GLY A 67 1.44 5.22 25.01
N SER A 68 2.29 5.10 23.98
CA SER A 68 1.78 5.08 22.60
C SER A 68 1.16 3.71 22.29
N ASP A 69 -0.16 3.68 22.08
CA ASP A 69 -0.95 2.54 21.63
C ASP A 69 -0.25 1.74 20.51
N PRO A 70 -0.14 0.39 20.59
CA PRO A 70 0.48 -0.46 19.57
C PRO A 70 -0.01 -0.18 18.15
N LEU A 71 -1.27 0.21 17.98
CA LEU A 71 -1.83 0.58 16.69
C LEU A 71 -1.19 1.86 16.14
N HIS A 72 -1.05 2.89 16.96
CA HIS A 72 -0.40 4.14 16.58
C HIS A 72 1.06 3.91 16.15
N GLN A 73 1.78 3.03 16.86
CA GLN A 73 3.15 2.66 16.48
C GLN A 73 3.20 1.94 15.13
N ALA A 74 2.28 0.98 14.90
CA ALA A 74 2.21 0.25 13.64
C ALA A 74 1.88 1.17 12.46
N VAL A 75 0.92 2.08 12.64
CA VAL A 75 0.54 3.09 11.64
C VAL A 75 1.73 4.01 11.32
N GLU A 76 2.45 4.49 12.33
CA GLU A 76 3.61 5.37 12.12
C GLU A 76 4.78 4.65 11.42
N ARG A 77 5.04 3.38 11.75
CA ARG A 77 6.04 2.56 11.06
C ARG A 77 5.69 2.36 9.60
N TYR A 78 4.42 2.04 9.31
CA TYR A 78 3.92 1.92 7.94
C TYR A 78 4.07 3.24 7.17
N ALA A 79 3.67 4.36 7.79
CA ALA A 79 3.76 5.68 7.19
C ALA A 79 5.19 6.04 6.78
N ARG A 80 6.18 5.77 7.64
CA ARG A 80 7.60 6.02 7.34
C ARG A 80 8.08 5.17 6.17
N ALA A 81 7.84 3.86 6.22
CA ALA A 81 8.24 2.95 5.15
C ALA A 81 7.59 3.32 3.81
N TRP A 82 6.33 3.78 3.83
CA TRP A 82 5.63 4.27 2.66
C TRP A 82 6.29 5.53 2.08
N VAL A 83 6.57 6.53 2.93
CA VAL A 83 7.21 7.78 2.51
C VAL A 83 8.60 7.52 1.92
N ASP A 84 9.38 6.62 2.53
CA ASP A 84 10.72 6.27 2.06
C ASP A 84 10.69 5.62 0.67
N ALA A 85 9.75 4.69 0.46
CA ALA A 85 9.57 4.05 -0.84
C ALA A 85 9.02 5.04 -1.89
N GLU A 86 8.09 5.95 -1.54
CA GLU A 86 7.47 6.86 -2.52
C GLU A 86 8.47 7.95 -2.92
N ARG A 87 9.37 8.32 -2.01
CA ARG A 87 10.47 9.23 -2.30
C ARG A 87 11.30 8.71 -3.48
N MET A 88 11.63 7.42 -3.52
CA MET A 88 12.35 6.84 -4.66
C MET A 88 11.55 6.95 -5.95
N VAL A 89 10.27 6.57 -5.91
CA VAL A 89 9.37 6.64 -7.08
C VAL A 89 9.27 8.08 -7.62
N ARG A 90 9.11 9.07 -6.73
CA ARG A 90 9.04 10.49 -7.11
C ARG A 90 10.33 11.04 -7.69
N GLN A 91 11.46 10.44 -7.33
CA GLN A 91 12.78 10.79 -7.85
C GLN A 91 13.15 9.97 -9.09
N GLU A 92 12.21 9.16 -9.61
CA GLU A 92 12.45 8.23 -10.72
C GLU A 92 13.59 7.24 -10.44
N LEU A 93 13.79 6.93 -9.15
CA LEU A 93 14.77 5.97 -8.68
C LEU A 93 14.11 4.61 -8.44
N PRO A 94 14.85 3.50 -8.65
CA PRO A 94 14.38 2.18 -8.27
C PRO A 94 14.19 2.11 -6.76
N VAL A 95 13.02 1.62 -6.31
CA VAL A 95 12.78 1.34 -4.89
C VAL A 95 13.72 0.21 -4.46
N LEU A 96 14.49 0.46 -3.41
CA LEU A 96 15.51 -0.48 -2.94
C LEU A 96 14.84 -1.71 -2.30
N GLU A 97 15.46 -2.88 -2.42
CA GLU A 97 14.89 -4.14 -1.91
C GLU A 97 14.61 -4.09 -0.39
N HIS A 98 15.47 -3.42 0.38
CA HIS A 98 15.25 -3.24 1.81
C HIS A 98 14.05 -2.32 2.11
N GLN A 99 13.77 -1.32 1.27
CA GLN A 99 12.61 -0.43 1.42
C GLN A 99 11.31 -1.18 1.09
N LYS A 100 11.31 -1.99 0.01
CA LYS A 100 10.18 -2.87 -0.30
C LYS A 100 9.88 -3.81 0.86
N LYS A 101 10.94 -4.45 1.41
CA LYS A 101 10.82 -5.34 2.56
C LYS A 101 10.31 -4.61 3.80
N ALA A 102 10.84 -3.42 4.11
CA ALA A 102 10.39 -2.61 5.24
C ALA A 102 8.91 -2.22 5.12
N LEU A 103 8.47 -1.80 3.93
CA LEU A 103 7.06 -1.49 3.68
C LEU A 103 6.16 -2.71 3.84
N PHE A 104 6.59 -3.86 3.31
CA PHE A 104 5.87 -5.12 3.47
C PHE A 104 5.78 -5.57 4.93
N GLU A 105 6.88 -5.53 5.68
CA GLU A 105 6.91 -5.90 7.09
C GLU A 105 6.05 -4.96 7.95
N ALA A 106 6.13 -3.65 7.71
CA ALA A 106 5.29 -2.68 8.39
C ALA A 106 3.80 -2.87 8.09
N GLY A 107 3.45 -3.24 6.84
CA GLY A 107 2.08 -3.60 6.47
C GLY A 107 1.58 -4.84 7.22
N ARG A 108 2.43 -5.88 7.33
CA ARG A 108 2.10 -7.08 8.10
C ARG A 108 1.99 -6.83 9.60
N ASP A 109 2.82 -5.94 10.15
CA ASP A 109 2.72 -5.52 11.55
C ASP A 109 1.38 -4.82 11.80
N LEU A 110 0.99 -3.90 10.91
CA LEU A 110 -0.30 -3.21 11.01
C LEU A 110 -1.49 -4.17 10.92
N GLU A 111 -1.46 -5.11 9.97
CA GLU A 111 -2.51 -6.14 9.82
C GLU A 111 -2.63 -7.05 11.06
N ARG A 112 -1.48 -7.35 11.71
CA ARG A 112 -1.48 -8.14 12.96
C ARG A 112 -2.12 -7.39 14.12
N VAL A 113 -1.92 -6.08 14.22
CA VAL A 113 -2.51 -5.26 15.29
C VAL A 113 -3.99 -4.98 15.01
N ARG A 114 -4.35 -4.76 13.74
CA ARG A 114 -5.73 -4.51 13.30
C ARG A 114 -6.01 -5.21 11.99
N ARG A 115 -6.94 -6.17 12.02
CA ARG A 115 -7.43 -6.87 10.82
C ARG A 115 -7.99 -5.86 9.81
N GLY A 116 -7.51 -5.93 8.57
CA GLY A 116 -7.82 -5.02 7.48
C GLY A 116 -7.08 -3.68 7.52
N GLY A 117 -6.19 -3.46 8.51
CA GLY A 117 -5.57 -2.17 8.75
C GLY A 117 -4.67 -1.70 7.61
N GLU A 118 -3.94 -2.61 6.95
CA GLU A 118 -3.09 -2.27 5.80
C GLU A 118 -3.94 -1.85 4.59
N ALA A 119 -4.97 -2.62 4.27
CA ALA A 119 -5.88 -2.34 3.17
C ALA A 119 -6.67 -1.04 3.38
N ASP A 120 -7.19 -0.82 4.59
CA ASP A 120 -7.96 0.37 4.94
C ASP A 120 -7.06 1.62 4.93
N LEU A 121 -5.82 1.55 5.44
CA LEU A 121 -4.88 2.68 5.39
C LEU A 121 -4.43 2.99 3.96
N ARG A 122 -4.17 1.97 3.14
CA ARG A 122 -3.85 2.13 1.70
C ARG A 122 -5.02 2.78 0.95
N ALA A 123 -6.25 2.35 1.21
CA ALA A 123 -7.45 2.95 0.64
C ALA A 123 -7.60 4.41 1.07
N ALA A 124 -7.31 4.74 2.33
CA ALA A 124 -7.41 6.10 2.85
C ALA A 124 -6.43 7.02 2.11
N LEU A 125 -5.17 6.59 1.96
CA LEU A 125 -4.18 7.35 1.19
C LEU A 125 -4.59 7.55 -0.27
N LYS A 126 -5.29 6.58 -0.86
CA LYS A 126 -5.78 6.64 -2.25
C LYS A 126 -6.96 7.58 -2.43
N HIS A 127 -7.92 7.57 -1.50
CA HIS A 127 -9.21 8.24 -1.69
C HIS A 127 -9.41 9.51 -0.89
N GLN A 128 -8.63 9.72 0.19
CA GLN A 128 -8.76 10.88 1.07
C GLN A 128 -7.54 11.81 0.91
N PRO A 129 -7.67 12.95 0.22
CA PRO A 129 -6.56 13.87 0.00
C PRO A 129 -6.02 14.46 1.30
N GLU A 130 -6.86 14.66 2.32
CA GLU A 130 -6.49 15.19 3.63
C GLU A 130 -5.54 14.23 4.37
N ILE A 131 -5.82 12.93 4.30
CA ILE A 131 -4.98 11.87 4.88
C ILE A 131 -3.64 11.79 4.16
N ARG A 132 -3.65 11.96 2.83
CA ARG A 132 -2.42 12.03 2.03
C ARG A 132 -1.60 13.27 2.36
N GLN A 133 -2.23 14.42 2.59
CA GLN A 133 -1.53 15.62 3.05
C GLN A 133 -0.91 15.40 4.43
N ALA A 134 -1.65 14.79 5.36
CA ALA A 134 -1.13 14.44 6.68
C ALA A 134 0.08 13.49 6.64
N LEU A 135 0.08 12.52 5.71
CA LEU A 135 1.22 11.60 5.52
C LEU A 135 2.54 12.35 5.29
N TYR A 136 2.52 13.40 4.46
CA TYR A 136 3.72 14.17 4.08
C TYR A 136 3.95 15.43 4.91
N GLY A 137 2.90 15.98 5.54
CA GLY A 137 2.96 17.26 6.27
C GLY A 137 3.08 17.13 7.79
N LEU A 138 2.90 15.93 8.34
CA LEU A 138 3.02 15.65 9.78
C LEU A 138 4.08 14.57 10.04
N GLU A 139 4.55 14.50 11.28
CA GLU A 139 5.51 13.49 11.72
C GLU A 139 5.09 12.87 13.06
N GLY A 140 5.59 11.66 13.32
CA GLY A 140 5.47 11.01 14.62
C GLY A 140 4.02 10.79 15.05
N PRO A 141 3.69 10.98 16.34
CA PRO A 141 2.36 10.69 16.88
C PRO A 141 1.23 11.51 16.21
N ALA A 142 1.51 12.74 15.76
CA ALA A 142 0.51 13.58 15.10
C ALA A 142 0.09 13.02 13.74
N ARG A 143 1.06 12.54 12.95
CA ARG A 143 0.80 11.83 11.70
C ARG A 143 0.02 10.55 11.96
N ALA A 144 0.46 9.74 12.93
CA ALA A 144 -0.20 8.48 13.28
C ALA A 144 -1.69 8.66 13.61
N ARG A 145 -2.03 9.67 14.42
CA ARG A 145 -3.43 10.00 14.77
C ARG A 145 -4.27 10.34 13.54
N ARG A 146 -3.76 11.20 12.67
CA ARG A 146 -4.48 11.57 11.43
C ARG A 146 -4.66 10.40 10.48
N LEU A 147 -3.63 9.57 10.32
CA LEU A 147 -3.73 8.37 9.49
C LEU A 147 -4.72 7.36 10.06
N LEU A 148 -4.83 7.25 11.39
CA LEU A 148 -5.82 6.41 12.05
C LEU A 148 -7.25 6.89 11.79
N GLU A 149 -7.52 8.21 11.81
CA GLU A 149 -8.83 8.77 11.41
C GLU A 149 -9.23 8.33 9.99
N GLY A 150 -8.27 8.38 9.05
CA GLY A 150 -8.47 7.94 7.67
C GLY A 150 -8.75 6.44 7.56
N LEU A 151 -8.00 5.63 8.32
CA LEU A 151 -8.17 4.18 8.40
C LEU A 151 -9.58 3.82 8.93
N GLU A 152 -10.02 4.48 10.01
CA GLU A 152 -11.36 4.28 10.57
C GLU A 152 -12.48 4.73 9.64
N HIS A 153 -12.25 5.78 8.85
CA HIS A 153 -13.16 6.16 7.79
C HIS A 153 -13.30 5.05 6.75
N GLU A 154 -12.19 4.47 6.26
CA GLU A 154 -12.24 3.39 5.27
C GLU A 154 -12.86 2.11 5.82
N ASP A 155 -12.60 1.77 7.08
CA ASP A 155 -13.25 0.64 7.74
C ASP A 155 -14.79 0.81 7.77
N ARG A 156 -15.27 2.04 8.05
CA ARG A 156 -16.70 2.37 7.97
C ARG A 156 -17.23 2.27 6.56
N VAL A 157 -16.51 2.78 5.57
CA VAL A 157 -16.93 2.67 4.16
C VAL A 157 -16.99 1.21 3.74
N ARG A 158 -16.03 0.38 4.14
CA ARG A 158 -16.02 -1.05 3.84
C ARG A 158 -17.21 -1.77 4.45
N LYS A 159 -17.63 -1.41 5.66
CA LYS A 159 -18.77 -2.01 6.37
C LYS A 159 -20.12 -1.49 5.89
N SER A 160 -20.20 -0.24 5.42
CA SER A 160 -21.45 0.39 4.98
C SER A 160 -21.64 0.30 3.46
N PRO A 161 -22.60 -0.50 2.97
CA PRO A 161 -22.90 -0.59 1.55
C PRO A 161 -23.27 0.77 0.91
N ASP A 162 -23.97 1.63 1.65
CA ASP A 162 -24.34 2.98 1.21
C ASP A 162 -23.11 3.86 0.94
N LEU A 163 -22.14 3.85 1.85
CA LEU A 163 -20.90 4.60 1.66
C LEU A 163 -20.07 4.05 0.49
N ARG A 164 -20.08 2.72 0.27
CA ARG A 164 -19.45 2.12 -0.92
C ARG A 164 -20.14 2.59 -2.20
N ALA A 165 -21.47 2.66 -2.22
CA ALA A 165 -22.25 3.14 -3.36
C ALA A 165 -21.94 4.61 -3.67
N ALA A 166 -21.95 5.47 -2.65
CA ALA A 166 -21.59 6.88 -2.80
C ALA A 166 -20.16 7.05 -3.35
N ARG A 167 -19.20 6.28 -2.83
CA ARG A 167 -17.83 6.28 -3.33
C ARG A 167 -17.73 5.79 -4.78
N PHE A 168 -18.49 4.77 -5.15
CA PHE A 168 -18.54 4.27 -6.52
C PHE A 168 -19.02 5.34 -7.49
N VAL A 169 -20.12 6.05 -7.15
CA VAL A 169 -20.64 7.15 -7.98
C VAL A 169 -19.60 8.28 -8.09
N LYS A 170 -18.95 8.67 -7.00
CA LYS A 170 -17.88 9.68 -7.03
C LYS A 170 -16.71 9.27 -7.93
N ALA A 171 -16.32 8.00 -7.91
CA ALA A 171 -15.24 7.49 -8.74
C ALA A 171 -15.65 7.36 -10.22
N TRP A 172 -16.93 7.10 -10.50
CA TRP A 172 -17.48 6.92 -11.84
C TRP A 172 -17.20 8.10 -12.78
N ASP A 173 -17.33 9.33 -12.25
CA ASP A 173 -17.13 10.56 -13.02
C ASP A 173 -15.70 10.72 -13.56
N GLY A 174 -14.72 10.07 -12.93
CA GLY A 174 -13.32 10.09 -13.36
C GLY A 174 -12.93 8.96 -14.32
N LEU A 175 -13.83 8.03 -14.64
CA LEU A 175 -13.52 6.86 -15.46
C LEU A 175 -13.64 7.15 -16.96
N SER A 176 -12.70 6.62 -17.75
CA SER A 176 -12.83 6.55 -19.21
C SER A 176 -13.96 5.59 -19.62
N ARG A 177 -14.43 5.66 -20.88
CA ARG A 177 -15.48 4.75 -21.37
C ARG A 177 -15.12 3.27 -21.25
N GLU A 178 -13.86 2.92 -21.50
CA GLU A 178 -13.36 1.55 -21.37
C GLU A 178 -13.39 1.11 -19.89
N GLN A 179 -12.92 1.98 -19.00
CA GLN A 179 -12.94 1.74 -17.55
C GLN A 179 -14.36 1.64 -17.00
N GLN A 180 -15.30 2.46 -17.50
CA GLN A 180 -16.72 2.37 -17.17
C GLN A 180 -17.31 1.01 -17.56
N GLY A 181 -16.92 0.46 -18.73
CA GLY A 181 -17.34 -0.87 -19.16
C GLY A 181 -16.86 -1.99 -18.21
N VAL A 182 -15.60 -1.90 -17.74
CA VAL A 182 -15.06 -2.84 -16.75
C VAL A 182 -15.74 -2.66 -15.39
N ALA A 183 -15.90 -1.42 -14.93
CA ALA A 183 -16.54 -1.09 -13.67
C ALA A 183 -18.00 -1.59 -13.62
N LEU A 184 -18.76 -1.49 -14.72
CA LEU A 184 -20.11 -2.07 -14.78
C LEU A 184 -20.11 -3.60 -14.73
N LYS A 185 -19.12 -4.27 -15.34
CA LYS A 185 -19.02 -5.73 -15.26
C LYS A 185 -18.71 -6.19 -13.83
N GLU A 186 -17.80 -5.50 -13.14
CA GLU A 186 -17.49 -5.78 -11.74
C GLU A 186 -18.67 -5.43 -10.83
N LEU A 187 -19.36 -4.32 -11.09
CA LEU A 187 -20.55 -3.94 -10.34
C LEU A 187 -21.64 -5.02 -10.39
N LYS A 188 -21.86 -5.64 -11.55
CA LYS A 188 -22.82 -6.76 -11.70
C LYS A 188 -22.46 -8.00 -10.89
N ARG A 189 -21.22 -8.12 -10.41
CA ARG A 189 -20.80 -9.20 -9.50
C ARG A 189 -21.14 -8.90 -8.04
N ASP A 190 -21.33 -7.63 -7.69
CA ASP A 190 -21.77 -7.18 -6.36
C ASP A 190 -23.25 -6.79 -6.39
N ALA A 191 -24.11 -7.81 -6.29
CA ALA A 191 -25.57 -7.63 -6.33
C ALA A 191 -26.08 -6.67 -5.24
N GLN A 192 -25.43 -6.63 -4.07
CA GLN A 192 -25.83 -5.73 -2.98
C GLN A 192 -25.54 -4.27 -3.36
N LEU A 193 -24.34 -4.00 -3.87
CA LEU A 193 -23.96 -2.66 -4.33
C LEU A 193 -24.83 -2.19 -5.51
N GLU A 194 -25.08 -3.07 -6.47
CA GLU A 194 -25.92 -2.77 -7.63
C GLU A 194 -27.36 -2.43 -7.21
N SER A 195 -27.95 -3.19 -6.28
CA SER A 195 -29.29 -2.93 -5.76
C SER A 195 -29.39 -1.54 -5.13
N ILE A 196 -28.41 -1.18 -4.29
CA ILE A 196 -28.39 0.13 -3.61
C ILE A 196 -28.22 1.27 -4.62
N LEU A 197 -27.37 1.11 -5.63
CA LEU A 197 -27.20 2.11 -6.69
C LEU A 197 -28.47 2.33 -7.50
N ARG A 198 -29.27 1.27 -7.73
CA ARG A 198 -30.57 1.36 -8.42
C ARG A 198 -31.61 2.04 -7.53
N GLU A 199 -31.72 1.61 -6.28
CA GLU A 199 -32.70 2.10 -5.31
C GLU A 199 -32.44 3.58 -4.97
N LYS A 200 -31.19 3.93 -4.64
CA LYS A 200 -30.78 5.27 -4.20
C LYS A 200 -30.13 6.10 -5.31
N SER A 201 -30.37 5.77 -6.58
CA SER A 201 -29.77 6.45 -7.73
C SER A 201 -29.84 7.97 -7.65
N ARG A 202 -31.04 8.52 -7.38
CA ARG A 202 -31.25 9.97 -7.26
C ARG A 202 -30.57 10.59 -6.05
N GLU A 203 -30.60 9.92 -4.91
CA GLU A 203 -29.99 10.38 -3.65
C GLU A 203 -28.46 10.43 -3.76
N LEU A 204 -27.88 9.48 -4.49
CA LEU A 204 -26.45 9.43 -4.77
C LEU A 204 -26.02 10.38 -5.91
N GLY A 205 -26.94 11.14 -6.48
CA GLY A 205 -26.66 12.13 -7.54
C GLY A 205 -26.53 11.53 -8.94
N ILE A 206 -26.93 10.28 -9.17
CA ILE A 206 -26.93 9.66 -10.50
C ILE A 206 -28.01 10.34 -11.34
N ARG A 207 -27.57 11.09 -12.35
CA ARG A 207 -28.48 11.80 -13.26
C ARG A 207 -29.22 10.79 -14.14
N LYS A 208 -30.55 10.93 -14.24
CA LYS A 208 -31.37 10.15 -15.16
C LYS A 208 -30.85 10.32 -16.60
N GLY A 209 -30.66 9.22 -17.31
CA GLY A 209 -30.08 9.20 -18.66
C GLY A 209 -28.55 9.35 -18.71
N SER A 210 -27.85 9.36 -17.58
CA SER A 210 -26.38 9.27 -17.56
C SER A 210 -25.90 7.89 -18.04
N THR A 211 -24.60 7.75 -18.34
CA THR A 211 -24.03 6.44 -18.71
C THR A 211 -24.18 5.42 -17.58
N LEU A 212 -24.05 5.86 -16.32
CA LEU A 212 -24.26 5.03 -15.15
C LEU A 212 -25.73 4.62 -15.02
N ASP A 213 -26.66 5.56 -15.11
CA ASP A 213 -28.12 5.30 -15.05
C ASP A 213 -28.55 4.27 -16.10
N HIS A 214 -28.08 4.41 -17.34
CA HIS A 214 -28.35 3.43 -18.40
C HIS A 214 -27.73 2.06 -18.12
N GLY A 215 -26.52 2.02 -17.54
CA GLY A 215 -25.86 0.77 -17.14
C GLY A 215 -26.60 0.05 -16.02
N LEU A 216 -27.20 0.82 -15.12
CA LEU A 216 -28.05 0.33 -14.03
C LEU A 216 -29.46 -0.03 -14.50
N HIS A 217 -30.01 0.55 -15.58
CA HIS A 217 -31.39 0.27 -16.01
C HIS A 217 -31.47 -0.16 -17.50
N PRO A 218 -30.95 -1.34 -17.87
CA PRO A 218 -30.90 -1.77 -19.27
C PRO A 218 -32.30 -1.94 -19.89
N HIS A 219 -33.29 -2.47 -19.15
CA HIS A 219 -34.63 -2.72 -19.68
C HIS A 219 -35.46 -1.45 -19.95
N GLN A 220 -35.15 -0.34 -19.27
CA GLN A 220 -35.82 0.95 -19.55
C GLN A 220 -35.35 1.55 -20.88
N ARG A 221 -34.12 1.25 -21.31
CA ARG A 221 -33.57 1.66 -22.61
C ARG A 221 -34.33 1.01 -23.77
N GLU A 222 -34.63 -0.29 -23.66
CA GLU A 222 -35.38 -1.02 -24.67
C GLU A 222 -36.82 -0.49 -24.78
N GLN A 223 -37.48 -0.22 -23.65
CA GLN A 223 -38.83 0.36 -23.65
C GLN A 223 -38.87 1.80 -24.21
N ALA A 224 -37.87 2.64 -23.91
CA ALA A 224 -37.77 3.98 -24.48
C ALA A 224 -37.58 3.94 -26.01
N LEU A 225 -36.74 3.03 -26.50
CA LEU A 225 -36.51 2.82 -27.93
C LEU A 225 -37.72 2.21 -28.65
N SER A 226 -38.44 1.29 -27.99
CA SER A 226 -39.69 0.74 -28.52
C SER A 226 -40.79 1.80 -28.61
N ARG A 227 -40.94 2.66 -27.59
CA ARG A 227 -41.93 3.75 -27.60
C ARG A 227 -41.62 4.83 -28.64
N SER A 228 -40.35 5.14 -28.91
CA SER A 228 -39.98 6.06 -29.99
C SER A 228 -40.25 5.46 -31.38
N ARG A 229 -40.03 4.14 -31.55
CA ARG A 229 -40.34 3.43 -32.80
C ARG A 229 -41.85 3.35 -33.07
N SER A 230 -42.68 3.14 -32.04
CA SER A 230 -44.13 3.10 -32.19
C SER A 230 -44.76 4.46 -32.52
N ARG A 231 -44.21 5.59 -32.03
CA ARG A 231 -44.72 6.93 -32.38
C ARG A 231 -44.31 7.40 -33.77
N GLY A 232 -43.26 6.84 -34.37
CA GLY A 232 -42.84 7.17 -35.73
C GLY A 232 -43.64 6.46 -36.83
N MET A 233 -44.49 5.50 -36.48
CA MET A 233 -45.30 4.73 -37.44
C MET A 233 -46.77 5.18 -37.53
N ASP A 234 -47.17 6.21 -36.77
CA ASP A 234 -48.57 6.68 -36.63
C ASP A 234 -48.80 8.10 -37.21
N MET A 235 -47.99 8.49 -38.21
CA MET A 235 -48.12 9.79 -38.92
C MET A 235 -48.08 9.56 -40.43
N GLY A 236 -49.05 8.82 -40.95
CA GLY A 236 -49.18 8.52 -42.37
C GLY A 236 -50.58 8.06 -42.72
N MET A 237 -51.56 8.94 -42.57
CA MET A 237 -52.89 8.90 -43.21
C MET A 237 -53.28 10.31 -43.63
#